data_AF-A0A2N5FKX3-F1
#
_entry.id   AF-A0A2N5FKX3-F1
#
_cell.length_a   1.000
_cell.length_b   1.000
_cell.length_c   1.000
_cell.angle_alpha   90.00
_cell.angle_beta   90.00
_cell.angle_gamma   90.00
#
_symmetry.space_group_name_H-M   'P 1'
#
loop_
_entity.id
_entity.type
_entity.pdbx_description
1 polymer ?
#
loop_
_entity_poly.entity_id
_entity_poly.type
_entity_poly.pdbx_seq_one_letter_code
_entity_poly.pdbx_strand_id
1 'polypeptide(L)' 'MKNNSCRYVINAIGKGGETYLTHCQDKQELNKWIADRQDKLLMDEIKITDKKKNPFLQLFSFKK' A
#
# COMPACT_ATOMS: atom_id res chain seq x y z
N MET A 1 21.70 5.19 13.16
CA MET A 1 21.14 5.00 11.81
C MET A 1 19.63 4.84 11.96
N LYS A 2 18.81 5.83 11.54
CA LYS A 2 17.35 5.66 11.53
C LYS A 2 17.04 4.60 10.49
N ASN A 3 16.67 3.39 10.93
CA ASN A 3 16.09 2.39 10.05
C ASN A 3 14.78 2.97 9.52
N ASN A 4 14.86 3.63 8.37
CA ASN A 4 13.74 4.18 7.63
C ASN A 4 13.03 2.99 6.95
N SER A 5 12.54 2.04 7.76
CA SER A 5 11.88 0.84 7.28
C SER A 5 10.50 1.24 6.77
N CYS A 6 10.40 1.59 5.49
CA CYS A 6 9.12 1.79 4.81
C CYS A 6 8.29 0.51 4.95
N ARG A 7 7.38 0.51 5.93
CA ARG A 7 6.59 -0.66 6.30
C ARG A 7 5.49 -0.92 5.29
N TYR A 8 4.87 0.13 4.77
CA TYR A 8 3.75 0.03 3.85
C TYR A 8 4.17 0.51 2.46
N VAL A 9 3.87 -0.29 1.44
CA VAL A 9 3.95 0.11 0.04
C VAL A 9 2.53 0.23 -0.47
N ILE A 10 2.20 1.38 -1.03
CA ILE A 10 0.90 1.65 -1.61
C ILE A 10 1.08 1.69 -3.12
N ASN A 11 0.33 0.84 -3.82
CA ASN A 11 0.17 0.91 -5.26
C ASN A 11 -1.30 1.19 -5.53
N ALA A 12 -1.62 2.31 -6.16
CA ALA A 12 -2.98 2.72 -6.42
C ALA A 12 -3.14 3.22 -7.85
N ILE A 13 -4.31 3.00 -8.45
CA ILE A 13 -4.66 3.52 -9.76
C ILE A 13 -5.54 4.75 -9.61
N GLY A 14 -5.20 5.83 -10.31
CA GLY A 14 -6.00 7.04 -10.41
C GLY A 14 -7.14 6.88 -11.42
N LYS A 15 -8.20 7.66 -11.25
CA LYS A 15 -9.34 7.70 -12.19
C LYS A 15 -8.93 8.05 -13.62
N GLY A 16 -7.80 8.74 -13.80
CA GLY A 16 -7.20 9.07 -15.10
C GLY A 16 -6.32 7.97 -15.71
N GLY A 17 -6.22 6.79 -15.11
CA GLY A 17 -5.33 5.70 -15.55
C GLY A 17 -3.87 5.86 -15.12
N GLU A 18 -3.56 6.90 -14.36
CA GLU A 18 -2.26 7.11 -13.73
C GLU A 18 -2.01 6.14 -12.57
N THR A 19 -0.77 5.71 -12.37
CA THR A 19 -0.40 4.78 -11.30
C THR A 19 0.42 5.52 -10.24
N TYR A 20 0.00 5.37 -8.99
CA TYR A 20 0.66 5.94 -7.82
C TYR A 20 1.36 4.85 -7.03
N LEU A 21 2.69 4.91 -7.00
CA LEU A 21 3.51 4.05 -6.15
C LEU A 21 4.16 4.90 -5.06
N THR A 22 3.78 4.68 -3.81
CA THR A 22 4.37 5.39 -2.66
C THR A 22 4.72 4.46 -1.52
N HIS A 23 5.55 4.95 -0.61
CA HIS A 23 6.04 4.23 0.56
C HIS A 23 5.69 5.02 1.82
N CYS A 24 5.01 4.37 2.76
CA CYS A 24 4.70 4.95 4.06
C CYS A 24 5.36 4.16 5.18
N GLN A 25 5.79 4.85 6.22
CA GLN A 25 6.43 4.21 7.38
C GLN A 25 5.38 3.78 8.40
N ASP A 26 4.35 4.62 8.56
CA ASP A 26 3.33 4.45 9.59
C ASP A 26 1.93 4.38 8.99
N LYS A 27 1.03 3.75 9.75
CA LYS A 27 -0.39 3.64 9.37
C LYS A 27 -1.06 5.01 9.30
N GLN A 28 -0.60 5.97 10.10
CA GLN A 28 -1.10 7.34 10.08
C GLN A 28 -0.74 8.06 8.78
N GLU A 29 0.49 7.90 8.31
CA GLU A 29 0.97 8.47 7.04
C GLU A 29 0.22 7.84 5.85
N LEU A 30 0.06 6.52 5.88
CA LEU A 30 -0.76 5.75 4.93
C LEU A 30 -2.19 6.30 4.84
N ASN A 31 -2.88 6.41 5.99
CA ASN A 31 -4.26 6.90 6.02
C ASN A 31 -4.36 8.34 5.53
N LYS A 32 -3.40 9.21 5.89
CA LYS A 32 -3.36 10.60 5.44
C LYS A 32 -3.17 10.67 3.92
N TRP A 33 -2.28 9.85 3.37
CA TRP A 33 -2.02 9.82 1.93
C TRP A 33 -3.25 9.35 1.13
N ILE A 34 -3.94 8.32 1.62
CA ILE A 34 -5.18 7.82 1.01
C ILE A 34 -6.27 8.89 1.08
N ALA A 35 -6.49 9.51 2.25
CA ALA A 35 -7.54 10.52 2.42
C ALA A 35 -7.32 11.76 1.54
N ASP A 36 -6.08 12.24 1.43
CA ASP A 36 -5.71 13.38 0.60
C ASP A 36 -5.96 13.14 -0.90
N ARG A 37 -5.84 11.89 -1.34
CA ARG A 37 -5.96 11.49 -2.75
C ARG A 37 -7.22 10.69 -3.05
N GLN A 38 -8.11 10.54 -2.06
CA GLN A 38 -9.27 9.67 -2.18
C GLN A 38 -10.19 10.06 -3.34
N ASP A 39 -10.30 11.35 -3.63
CA ASP A 39 -11.09 11.86 -4.75
C ASP A 39 -10.52 11.48 -6.13
N LYS A 40 -9.19 11.35 -6.22
CA LYS A 40 -8.46 11.07 -7.47
C LYS A 40 -8.16 9.58 -7.66
N LEU A 41 -8.10 8.82 -6.58
CA LEU A 41 -7.84 7.38 -6.59
C LEU A 41 -9.11 6.58 -6.84
N LEU A 42 -8.95 5.45 -7.52
CA LEU A 42 -9.94 4.39 -7.55
C LEU A 42 -9.74 3.55 -6.29
N MET A 43 -10.62 3.73 -5.31
CA MET A 43 -10.57 3.04 -4.01
C MET A 43 -10.57 1.51 -4.14
N ASP A 44 -11.29 0.98 -5.13
CA ASP A 44 -11.31 -0.44 -5.46
C ASP A 44 -9.96 -0.99 -5.97
N GLU A 45 -9.09 -0.13 -6.50
CA GLU A 45 -7.81 -0.49 -7.13
C GLU A 45 -6.59 -0.10 -6.24
N ILE A 46 -6.81 0.12 -4.94
CA ILE A 46 -5.73 0.43 -3.99
C ILE A 46 -5.16 -0.86 -3.39
N LYS A 47 -3.91 -1.18 -3.73
CA LYS A 47 -3.16 -2.30 -3.18
C LYS A 47 -2.13 -1.83 -2.15
N ILE A 48 -2.38 -2.17 -0.89
CA ILE A 48 -1.47 -1.86 0.23
C ILE A 48 -0.71 -3.11 0.62
N THR A 49 0.62 -3.06 0.59
CA THR A 49 1.52 -4.15 0.95
C THR A 49 2.28 -3.79 2.22
N ASP A 50 2.04 -4.52 3.32
CA ASP A 50 2.82 -4.38 4.56
C ASP A 50 4.05 -5.32 4.53
N LYS A 51 5.24 -4.73 4.36
CA LYS A 51 6.54 -5.42 4.35
C LYS A 51 6.90 -6.06 5.69
N LYS A 52 6.35 -5.58 6.80
CA LYS A 52 6.58 -6.13 8.16
C LYS A 52 5.64 -7.30 8.46
N LYS A 53 4.49 -7.41 7.78
CA LYS A 53 3.44 -8.39 8.13
C LYS A 53 3.65 -9.80 7.60
N ASN A 54 4.58 -10.05 6.66
CA ASN A 54 5.34 -11.31 6.49
C ASN A 54 5.92 -11.47 5.08
N PRO A 55 7.22 -11.80 4.94
CA PRO A 55 7.76 -12.51 3.77
C PRO A 55 7.23 -13.96 3.64
N PHE A 56 6.59 -14.50 4.68
CA PHE A 56 6.22 -15.92 4.82
C PHE A 56 4.74 -16.26 4.55
N LEU A 57 3.85 -15.29 4.26
CA LEU A 57 2.43 -15.59 3.95
C LEU A 57 2.19 -15.96 2.47
N GLN A 58 3.24 -16.14 1.67
CA GLN A 58 3.13 -16.70 0.31
C GLN A 58 2.84 -18.21 0.27
N LEU A 59 2.81 -18.93 1.39
CA LEU A 59 2.73 -20.40 1.38
C LEU A 59 1.35 -21.05 1.63
N PHE A 60 0.25 -20.29 1.64
CA PHE A 60 -1.08 -20.92 1.66
C PHE A 60 -1.76 -20.82 0.30
N SER A 61 -1.11 -21.47 -0.67
CA SER A 61 -1.80 -22.04 -1.83
C SER A 61 -2.64 -23.21 -1.32
N PHE A 62 -3.81 -22.91 -0.75
CA PHE A 62 -4.84 -23.90 -0.52
C PHE A 62 -5.37 -24.31 -1.89
N LYS A 63 -4.77 -25.36 -2.46
CA LYS A 63 -5.41 -26.18 -3.48
C LYS A 63 -6.75 -26.67 -2.92
N LYS A 64 -7.81 -26.46 -3.68
CA LYS A 64 -8.99 -27.31 -3.66
C LYS A 64 -9.11 -27.97 -5.02
#